data_AF-A0A8K0XFH7-F1
#
_entry.id   AF-A0A8K0XFH7-F1
#
_cell.length_a   1.000
_cell.length_b   1.000
_cell.length_c   1.000
_cell.angle_alpha   90.00
_cell.angle_beta   90.00
_cell.angle_gamma   90.00
#
_symmetry.space_group_name_H-M   'P 1'
#
loop_
_entity.id
_entity.type
_entity.pdbx_description
1 polymer ?
#
loop_
_entity_poly.entity_id
_entity_poly.type
_entity_poly.pdbx_seq_one_letter_code
_entity_poly.pdbx_strand_id
1 'polypeptide(L)'
;MTAGTTMRQHIRWLIQARPFPRREPSLVVSRAVIVRRASTRPSFSQLAASLNAPVGGPGGVRLSTIFNALLVLGVGATALGVYEFYSTFTLWPKEIRADLRAGIKARNQENLALSERYLSRAYQTALSLPPSALGPDPYIKLSGIAAVLSEVASSPRHAREALQVAWERGASSTSNSNDPAWAAYTLTDEERLRRVAVACKLGELSEEWNQDEEEKWLQWAVEEVLKLAGLGAPPAAPKSDETSILHSADDDTSKSIVLAELELPSWMRKVDLGAPLAALGALYARKGQVEYAMPLYLQAISLLLPPKAETVSVEDRCEAAQLMNNLSELIMRRPPSPEIRHQAEAWARQALGVIEHVEEMPSPRKGWFSSRDDQTENREVCNQVLGVVLFNLGMLREMDLDKEAARSLYEKSAAQCQKVGLREGVMQARVALRRIGRSGDTPNVP
;
A
#
# COMPACT_ATOMS: atom_id res chain seq x y z
N MET A 1 3.74 -32.72 25.11
CA MET A 1 5.01 -32.18 24.56
C MET A 1 5.06 -32.09 23.03
N THR A 2 4.06 -32.59 22.29
CA THR A 2 3.99 -32.53 20.81
C THR A 2 3.34 -31.26 20.23
N ALA A 3 2.70 -30.42 21.05
CA ALA A 3 2.04 -29.19 20.59
C ALA A 3 3.02 -28.07 20.15
N GLY A 4 4.25 -28.06 20.67
CA GLY A 4 5.23 -27.00 20.38
C GLY A 4 5.90 -27.11 19.00
N THR A 5 5.93 -28.30 18.39
CA THR A 5 6.62 -28.53 17.12
C THR A 5 5.77 -28.12 15.91
N THR A 6 4.45 -28.28 15.99
CA THR A 6 3.48 -27.82 14.97
C THR A 6 3.37 -26.30 14.90
N MET A 7 3.60 -25.60 16.02
CA MET A 7 3.56 -24.13 16.06
C MET A 7 4.67 -23.49 15.24
N ARG A 8 5.88 -24.08 15.22
CA ARG A 8 7.03 -23.56 14.45
C ARG A 8 6.86 -23.65 12.93
N GLN A 9 6.04 -24.57 12.42
CA GLN A 9 5.77 -24.70 10.98
C GLN A 9 4.60 -23.80 10.52
N HIS A 10 3.64 -23.50 11.39
CA HIS A 10 2.52 -22.58 11.07
C HIS A 10 2.94 -21.10 11.04
N ILE A 11 4.01 -20.72 11.75
CA ILE A 11 4.53 -19.34 11.83
C ILE A 11 5.08 -18.81 10.49
N ARG A 12 5.48 -19.68 9.56
CA ARG A 12 5.99 -19.26 8.24
C ARG A 12 4.93 -18.61 7.35
N TRP A 13 3.66 -18.94 7.59
CA TRP A 13 2.51 -18.44 6.82
C TRP A 13 2.07 -17.03 7.23
N LEU A 14 2.15 -16.70 8.52
CA LEU A 14 1.55 -15.48 9.09
C LEU A 14 2.44 -14.23 8.92
N ILE A 15 3.76 -14.40 8.96
CA ILE A 15 4.73 -13.32 8.73
C ILE A 15 4.72 -12.85 7.25
N GLN A 16 4.14 -13.65 6.34
CA GLN A 16 4.03 -13.31 4.91
C GLN A 16 2.77 -12.51 4.54
N ALA A 17 1.93 -12.12 5.51
CA ALA A 17 0.99 -11.03 5.30
C ALA A 17 1.81 -9.73 5.21
N ARG A 18 2.42 -9.51 4.04
CA ARG A 18 3.26 -8.35 3.73
C ARG A 18 2.38 -7.10 3.82
N PRO A 19 2.88 -5.98 4.36
CA PRO A 19 2.15 -4.70 4.34
C PRO A 19 1.91 -4.19 2.90
N PHE A 20 2.61 -4.74 1.90
CA PHE A 20 2.41 -4.39 0.50
C PHE A 20 1.95 -5.59 -0.35
N PRO A 21 0.85 -5.46 -1.12
CA PRO A 21 0.42 -6.49 -2.04
C PRO A 21 1.49 -6.67 -3.13
N ARG A 22 2.20 -7.81 -3.10
CA ARG A 22 2.96 -8.30 -4.27
C ARG A 22 1.92 -8.68 -5.33
N ARG A 23 1.75 -7.85 -6.36
CA ARG A 23 1.10 -8.31 -7.61
C ARG A 23 2.07 -9.24 -8.31
N GLU A 24 1.92 -10.55 -8.12
CA GLU A 24 2.53 -11.51 -9.03
C GLU A 24 1.80 -11.44 -10.39
N PRO A 25 2.51 -11.34 -11.53
CA PRO A 25 1.89 -11.42 -12.83
C PRO A 25 1.40 -12.86 -13.06
N SER A 26 0.11 -13.07 -12.90
CA SER A 26 -0.54 -14.31 -13.31
C SER A 26 -0.38 -14.52 -14.82
N LEU A 27 0.49 -15.45 -15.21
CA LEU A 27 0.58 -15.98 -16.57
C LEU A 27 -0.68 -16.79 -16.87
N VAL A 28 -1.72 -16.12 -17.35
CA VAL A 28 -2.88 -16.80 -17.96
C VAL A 28 -2.72 -16.76 -19.48
N VAL A 29 -2.23 -17.88 -20.03
CA VAL A 29 -2.36 -18.20 -21.44
C VAL A 29 -3.84 -18.35 -21.75
N SER A 30 -4.43 -17.39 -22.46
CA SER A 30 -5.77 -17.54 -23.04
C SER A 30 -5.71 -17.53 -24.56
N ARG A 31 -6.09 -18.69 -25.12
CA ARG A 31 -6.40 -18.93 -26.53
C ARG A 31 -7.38 -17.89 -27.06
N ALA A 32 -6.99 -17.22 -28.14
CA ALA A 32 -7.88 -16.36 -28.92
C ALA A 32 -8.99 -17.19 -29.57
N VAL A 33 -10.25 -16.93 -29.17
CA VAL A 33 -11.43 -17.31 -29.95
C VAL A 33 -11.75 -16.12 -30.86
N ILE A 34 -11.52 -16.32 -32.16
CA ILE A 34 -11.83 -15.36 -33.22
C ILE A 34 -13.35 -15.32 -33.40
N VAL A 35 -13.98 -14.22 -32.98
CA VAL A 35 -15.36 -13.90 -33.36
C VAL A 35 -15.31 -12.79 -34.42
N ARG A 36 -15.51 -13.18 -35.68
CA ARG A 36 -15.78 -12.27 -36.80
C ARG A 36 -17.10 -11.53 -36.53
N ARG A 37 -17.07 -10.20 -36.47
CA ARG A 37 -18.28 -9.37 -36.56
C ARG A 37 -18.23 -8.53 -37.83
N ALA A 38 -19.21 -8.77 -38.70
CA ALA A 38 -19.41 -8.11 -39.96
C ALA A 38 -19.75 -6.63 -39.75
N SER A 39 -19.07 -5.77 -40.51
CA SER A 39 -19.34 -4.35 -40.64
C SER A 39 -20.57 -4.13 -41.52
N THR A 40 -21.61 -3.51 -40.97
CA THR A 40 -22.71 -2.93 -41.77
C THR A 40 -22.77 -1.44 -41.46
N ARG A 41 -22.45 -0.64 -42.48
CA ARG A 41 -22.68 0.81 -42.52
C ARG A 41 -24.16 1.07 -42.81
N PRO A 42 -24.85 2.01 -42.14
CA PRO A 42 -26.03 2.63 -42.71
C PRO A 42 -25.63 3.92 -43.44
N SER A 43 -26.08 3.98 -44.70
CA SER A 43 -26.10 5.15 -45.57
C SER A 43 -27.04 6.21 -44.99
N PHE A 44 -26.56 7.44 -44.85
CA PHE A 44 -27.41 8.61 -44.64
C PHE A 44 -27.90 9.11 -45.99
N SER A 45 -29.19 8.95 -46.26
CA SER A 45 -29.88 9.76 -47.25
C SER A 45 -31.35 9.91 -46.87
N GLN A 46 -31.72 11.18 -46.70
CA GLN A 46 -33.03 11.79 -46.91
C GLN A 46 -34.21 11.28 -46.08
N LEU A 47 -34.73 12.18 -45.23
CA LEU A 47 -36.13 12.60 -45.28
C LEU A 47 -36.24 13.94 -44.54
N ALA A 48 -36.38 15.02 -45.32
CA ALA A 48 -36.85 16.30 -44.85
C ALA A 48 -38.38 16.36 -45.04
N ALA A 49 -39.00 17.15 -44.17
CA ALA A 49 -40.40 17.63 -44.16
C ALA A 49 -41.44 16.74 -43.47
N SER A 50 -41.84 17.15 -42.26
CA SER A 50 -43.06 17.94 -42.09
C SER A 50 -43.20 18.42 -40.64
N LEU A 51 -43.56 19.68 -40.50
CA LEU A 51 -43.68 20.47 -39.29
C LEU A 51 -45.03 20.27 -38.57
N ASN A 52 -45.03 20.68 -37.30
CA ASN A 52 -46.13 21.26 -36.52
C ASN A 52 -47.07 20.33 -35.74
N ALA A 53 -46.82 20.29 -34.42
CA ALA A 53 -47.89 20.45 -33.43
C ALA A 53 -47.36 21.31 -32.27
N PRO A 54 -48.01 22.43 -31.91
CA PRO A 54 -47.68 23.16 -30.70
C PRO A 54 -48.52 22.61 -29.54
N VAL A 55 -47.86 22.06 -28.51
CA VAL A 55 -48.50 21.85 -27.22
C VAL A 55 -47.83 22.80 -26.23
N GLY A 56 -48.52 23.88 -25.93
CA GLY A 56 -48.16 24.80 -24.87
C GLY A 56 -48.46 24.19 -23.50
N GLY A 57 -47.43 24.11 -22.67
CA GLY A 57 -47.52 23.86 -21.23
C GLY A 57 -46.44 24.69 -20.52
N PRO A 58 -46.74 25.35 -19.38
CA PRO A 58 -45.83 26.28 -18.74
C PRO A 58 -44.73 25.53 -17.96
N GLY A 59 -43.48 25.94 -18.14
CA GLY A 59 -42.36 25.56 -17.26
C GLY A 59 -41.36 24.53 -17.79
N GLY A 60 -41.44 24.09 -19.06
CA GLY A 60 -40.46 23.16 -19.63
C GLY A 60 -39.17 23.87 -20.05
N VAL A 61 -38.04 23.53 -19.42
CA VAL A 61 -36.71 23.95 -19.91
C VAL A 61 -36.58 23.50 -21.36
N ARG A 62 -36.39 24.45 -22.29
CA ARG A 62 -36.28 24.14 -23.72
C ARG A 62 -35.13 23.13 -23.90
N LEU A 63 -35.40 22.02 -24.58
CA LEU A 63 -34.44 20.94 -24.82
C LEU A 63 -33.13 21.47 -25.44
N SER A 64 -33.20 22.55 -26.22
CA SER A 64 -32.05 23.26 -26.77
C SER A 64 -31.13 23.89 -25.71
N THR A 65 -31.70 24.39 -24.61
CA THR A 65 -30.94 24.99 -23.50
C THR A 65 -30.19 23.92 -22.72
N ILE A 66 -30.80 22.75 -22.51
CA ILE A 66 -30.15 21.59 -21.88
C ILE A 66 -29.00 21.08 -22.77
N PHE A 67 -29.23 20.96 -24.08
CA PHE A 67 -28.21 20.49 -25.01
C PHE A 67 -27.02 21.46 -25.11
N ASN A 68 -27.27 22.77 -25.19
CA ASN A 68 -26.22 23.77 -25.18
C ASN A 68 -25.45 23.79 -23.85
N ALA A 69 -26.13 23.64 -22.72
CA ALA A 69 -25.48 23.53 -21.42
C ALA A 69 -24.58 22.28 -21.35
N LEU A 70 -25.05 21.12 -21.80
CA LEU A 70 -24.25 19.89 -21.85
C LEU A 70 -23.05 20.00 -22.81
N LEU A 71 -23.22 20.68 -23.95
CA LEU A 71 -22.12 20.88 -24.91
C LEU A 71 -21.06 21.83 -24.36
N VAL A 72 -21.47 22.96 -23.75
CA VAL A 72 -20.55 23.89 -23.08
C VAL A 72 -19.83 23.20 -21.92
N LEU A 73 -20.53 22.41 -21.13
CA LEU A 73 -19.95 21.67 -20.00
C LEU A 73 -19.01 20.57 -20.50
N GLY A 74 -19.37 19.85 -21.57
CA GLY A 74 -18.53 18.82 -22.18
C GLY A 74 -17.26 19.39 -22.82
N VAL A 75 -17.36 20.50 -23.56
CA VAL A 75 -16.21 21.20 -24.13
C VAL A 75 -15.35 21.81 -23.02
N GLY A 76 -15.97 22.41 -22.00
CA GLY A 76 -15.28 22.95 -20.82
C GLY A 76 -14.52 21.88 -20.05
N ALA A 77 -15.14 20.72 -19.79
CA ALA A 77 -14.49 19.59 -19.13
C ALA A 77 -13.35 19.00 -19.98
N THR A 78 -13.51 18.92 -21.31
CA THR A 78 -12.45 18.45 -22.20
C THR A 78 -11.29 19.44 -22.27
N ALA A 79 -11.57 20.75 -22.32
CA ALA A 79 -10.56 21.78 -22.32
C ALA A 79 -9.79 21.82 -20.99
N LEU A 80 -10.48 21.69 -19.85
CA LEU A 80 -9.87 21.56 -18.52
C LEU A 80 -9.03 20.29 -18.43
N GLY A 81 -9.55 19.13 -18.83
CA GLY A 81 -8.80 17.88 -18.80
C GLY A 81 -7.58 17.89 -19.72
N VAL A 82 -7.67 18.49 -20.91
CA VAL A 82 -6.53 18.66 -21.82
C VAL A 82 -5.52 19.68 -21.27
N TYR A 83 -5.99 20.75 -20.63
CA TYR A 83 -5.12 21.74 -19.98
C TYR A 83 -4.39 21.16 -18.78
N GLU A 84 -5.10 20.47 -17.88
CA GLU A 84 -4.50 19.75 -16.75
C GLU A 84 -3.45 18.77 -17.29
N PHE A 85 -3.84 17.87 -18.20
CA PHE A 85 -2.93 16.93 -18.85
C PHE A 85 -1.70 17.65 -19.44
N TYR A 86 -1.87 18.73 -20.20
CA TYR A 86 -0.75 19.47 -20.80
C TYR A 86 0.14 20.15 -19.76
N SER A 87 -0.45 20.77 -18.73
CA SER A 87 0.25 21.47 -17.66
C SER A 87 1.13 20.52 -16.83
N THR A 88 0.63 19.30 -16.56
CA THR A 88 1.37 18.24 -15.87
C THR A 88 2.70 17.94 -16.55
N PHE A 89 2.70 17.89 -17.89
CA PHE A 89 3.93 17.57 -18.62
C PHE A 89 4.92 18.73 -18.74
N THR A 90 4.53 19.97 -18.44
CA THR A 90 5.48 21.08 -18.40
C THR A 90 6.36 21.07 -17.15
N LEU A 91 6.02 20.25 -16.15
CA LEU A 91 6.73 20.12 -14.88
C LEU A 91 8.03 19.30 -14.99
N TRP A 92 8.14 18.44 -16.00
CA TRP A 92 9.36 17.67 -16.28
C TRP A 92 10.30 18.40 -17.26
N PRO A 93 11.63 18.30 -17.07
CA PRO A 93 12.60 18.85 -18.02
C PRO A 93 12.41 18.27 -19.43
N LYS A 94 12.71 19.07 -20.45
CA LYS A 94 12.48 18.69 -21.86
C LYS A 94 13.31 17.46 -22.26
N GLU A 95 14.46 17.29 -21.61
CA GLU A 95 15.45 16.23 -21.80
C GLU A 95 14.89 14.86 -21.40
N ILE A 96 14.03 14.80 -20.37
CA ILE A 96 13.53 13.54 -19.79
C ILE A 96 12.14 13.20 -20.32
N ARG A 97 11.33 14.21 -20.63
CA ARG A 97 9.89 14.09 -20.89
C ARG A 97 9.53 13.07 -21.97
N ALA A 98 10.30 13.00 -23.06
CA ALA A 98 10.00 12.10 -24.18
C ALA A 98 10.12 10.62 -23.78
N ASP A 99 11.23 10.27 -23.13
CA ASP A 99 11.50 8.90 -22.69
C ASP A 99 10.59 8.51 -21.52
N LEU A 100 10.33 9.42 -20.57
CA LEU A 100 9.43 9.15 -19.44
C LEU A 100 8.02 8.78 -19.90
N ARG A 101 7.43 9.57 -20.80
CA ARG A 101 6.10 9.31 -21.37
C ARG A 101 6.06 8.00 -22.14
N ALA A 102 7.08 7.72 -22.94
CA ALA A 102 7.15 6.48 -23.70
C ALA A 102 7.25 5.24 -22.78
N GLY A 103 8.00 5.37 -21.68
CA GLY A 103 8.10 4.36 -20.63
C GLY A 103 6.77 4.09 -19.94
N ILE A 104 6.13 5.13 -19.40
CA ILE A 104 4.83 5.02 -18.72
C ILE A 104 3.76 4.45 -19.68
N LYS A 105 3.74 4.91 -20.94
CA LYS A 105 2.83 4.37 -21.95
C LYS A 105 3.07 2.87 -22.19
N ALA A 106 4.33 2.43 -22.28
CA ALA A 106 4.65 1.03 -22.47
C ALA A 106 4.29 0.18 -21.24
N ARG A 107 4.48 0.69 -20.02
CA ARG A 107 4.03 0.06 -18.77
C ARG A 107 2.53 -0.18 -18.78
N ASN A 108 1.75 0.84 -19.14
CA ASN A 108 0.28 0.77 -19.16
C ASN A 108 -0.24 -0.14 -20.28
N GLN A 109 0.61 -0.47 -21.27
CA GLN A 109 0.36 -1.47 -22.31
C GLN A 109 0.88 -2.87 -21.94
N GLU A 110 1.30 -3.08 -20.69
CA GLU A 110 1.89 -4.31 -20.15
C GLU A 110 3.18 -4.76 -20.87
N ASN A 111 3.81 -3.86 -21.64
CA ASN A 111 5.08 -4.12 -22.30
C ASN A 111 6.25 -3.69 -21.38
N LEU A 112 6.49 -4.49 -20.34
CA LEU A 112 7.43 -4.16 -19.26
C LEU A 112 8.87 -4.01 -19.78
N ALA A 113 9.33 -4.88 -20.69
CA ALA A 113 10.68 -4.80 -21.24
C ALA A 113 10.93 -3.51 -22.05
N LEU A 114 9.92 -3.05 -22.80
CA LEU A 114 10.00 -1.77 -23.51
C LEU A 114 9.95 -0.59 -22.52
N SER A 115 9.09 -0.68 -21.51
CA SER A 115 8.99 0.30 -20.43
C SER A 115 10.31 0.50 -19.71
N GLU A 116 10.95 -0.59 -19.29
CA GLU A 116 12.25 -0.57 -18.63
C GLU A 116 13.28 0.19 -19.47
N ARG A 117 13.42 -0.12 -20.77
CA ARG A 117 14.38 0.58 -21.65
C ARG A 117 14.17 2.09 -21.72
N TYR A 118 12.91 2.54 -21.81
CA TYR A 118 12.59 3.96 -21.82
C TYR A 118 12.87 4.62 -20.47
N LEU A 119 12.44 3.98 -19.38
CA LEU A 119 12.62 4.50 -18.02
C LEU A 119 14.08 4.50 -17.58
N SER A 120 14.88 3.49 -17.96
CA SER A 120 16.32 3.49 -17.71
C SER A 120 17.00 4.68 -18.39
N ARG A 121 16.63 5.01 -19.63
CA ARG A 121 17.18 6.20 -20.32
C ARG A 121 16.76 7.49 -19.64
N ALA A 122 15.46 7.63 -19.34
CA ALA A 122 14.93 8.76 -18.59
C ALA A 122 15.66 8.94 -17.24
N TYR A 123 15.91 7.84 -16.52
CA TYR A 123 16.59 7.83 -15.23
C TYR A 123 18.06 8.24 -15.36
N GLN A 124 18.79 7.69 -16.34
CA GLN A 124 20.18 8.08 -16.61
C GLN A 124 20.30 9.56 -16.99
N THR A 125 19.36 10.07 -17.81
CA THR A 125 19.29 11.51 -18.10
C THR A 125 19.02 12.32 -16.83
N ALA A 126 18.08 11.90 -15.97
CA ALA A 126 17.80 12.57 -14.71
C ALA A 126 19.02 12.62 -13.78
N LEU A 127 19.81 11.54 -13.70
CA LEU A 127 21.04 11.49 -12.91
C LEU A 127 22.14 12.44 -13.42
N SER A 128 22.08 12.84 -14.69
CA SER A 128 23.03 13.80 -15.28
C SER A 128 22.63 15.26 -15.07
N LEU A 129 21.41 15.53 -14.59
CA LEU A 129 20.91 16.88 -14.38
C LEU A 129 21.20 17.39 -12.95
N PRO A 130 21.53 18.69 -12.80
CA PRO A 130 21.61 19.31 -11.48
C PRO A 130 20.22 19.44 -10.84
N PRO A 131 20.12 19.56 -9.51
CA PRO A 131 18.84 19.71 -8.80
C PRO A 131 18.00 20.90 -9.33
N SER A 132 18.65 22.00 -9.71
CA SER A 132 17.98 23.18 -10.26
C SER A 132 17.25 22.91 -11.57
N ALA A 133 17.78 22.01 -12.42
CA ALA A 133 17.14 21.64 -13.68
C ALA A 133 15.93 20.70 -13.45
N LEU A 134 15.91 19.95 -12.36
CA LEU A 134 14.80 19.08 -11.97
C LEU A 134 13.75 19.81 -11.11
N GLY A 135 13.93 21.08 -10.77
CA GLY A 135 13.00 21.84 -9.94
C GLY A 135 11.59 21.98 -10.54
N PRO A 136 10.54 22.18 -9.71
CA PRO A 136 10.52 22.06 -8.26
C PRO A 136 10.67 20.60 -7.77
N ASP A 137 11.11 20.39 -6.52
CA ASP A 137 11.25 19.09 -5.84
C ASP A 137 12.10 18.03 -6.58
N PRO A 138 13.40 18.31 -6.80
CA PRO A 138 14.27 17.48 -7.61
C PRO A 138 14.40 16.04 -7.09
N TYR A 139 14.40 15.83 -5.77
CA TYR A 139 14.52 14.49 -5.22
C TYR A 139 13.24 13.68 -5.42
N ILE A 140 12.06 14.30 -5.27
CA ILE A 140 10.77 13.65 -5.53
C ILE A 140 10.72 13.13 -6.97
N LYS A 141 11.13 13.96 -7.93
CA LYS A 141 11.18 13.56 -9.35
C LYS A 141 12.17 12.43 -9.61
N LEU A 142 13.39 12.54 -9.08
CA LEU A 142 14.43 11.53 -9.26
C LEU A 142 14.03 10.18 -8.65
N SER A 143 13.61 10.19 -7.38
CA SER A 143 13.19 9.00 -6.65
C SER A 143 11.91 8.39 -7.25
N GLY A 144 11.01 9.21 -7.79
CA GLY A 144 9.86 8.74 -8.54
C GLY A 144 10.26 7.92 -9.76
N ILE A 145 11.13 8.46 -10.63
CA ILE A 145 11.57 7.70 -11.82
C ILE A 145 12.22 6.38 -11.39
N ALA A 146 13.05 6.39 -10.34
CA ALA A 146 13.67 5.18 -9.80
C ALA A 146 12.63 4.15 -9.30
N ALA A 147 11.56 4.60 -8.64
CA ALA A 147 10.49 3.73 -8.15
C ALA A 147 9.67 3.09 -9.27
N VAL A 148 9.37 3.83 -10.34
CA VAL A 148 8.66 3.23 -11.47
C VAL A 148 9.57 2.31 -12.28
N LEU A 149 10.85 2.66 -12.41
CA LEU A 149 11.84 1.78 -13.02
C LEU A 149 11.98 0.47 -12.22
N SER A 150 11.97 0.52 -10.89
CA SER A 150 12.14 -0.67 -10.05
C SER A 150 10.97 -1.67 -10.18
N GLU A 151 9.74 -1.20 -10.43
CA GLU A 151 8.58 -2.08 -10.66
C GLU A 151 8.61 -2.78 -12.03
N VAL A 152 9.18 -2.14 -13.06
CA VAL A 152 9.24 -2.73 -14.41
C VAL A 152 10.57 -3.43 -14.70
N ALA A 153 11.51 -3.38 -13.78
CA ALA A 153 12.85 -3.92 -13.95
C ALA A 153 12.80 -5.43 -14.23
N SER A 154 13.63 -5.89 -15.18
CA SER A 154 13.71 -7.30 -15.55
C SER A 154 14.29 -8.19 -14.44
N SER A 155 14.95 -7.60 -13.44
CA SER A 155 15.50 -8.35 -12.30
C SER A 155 15.46 -7.55 -10.99
N PRO A 156 15.34 -8.22 -9.83
CA PRO A 156 15.41 -7.56 -8.52
C PRO A 156 16.72 -6.80 -8.30
N ARG A 157 17.81 -7.26 -8.92
CA ARG A 157 19.12 -6.60 -8.84
C ARG A 157 19.10 -5.22 -9.51
N HIS A 158 18.48 -5.12 -10.69
CA HIS A 158 18.36 -3.85 -11.41
C HIS A 158 17.42 -2.88 -10.68
N ALA A 159 16.32 -3.39 -10.14
CA ALA A 159 15.42 -2.63 -9.27
C ALA A 159 16.17 -2.05 -8.05
N ARG A 160 16.96 -2.90 -7.37
CA ARG A 160 17.78 -2.50 -6.21
C ARG A 160 18.80 -1.43 -6.59
N GLU A 161 19.50 -1.60 -7.72
CA GLU A 161 20.51 -0.65 -8.19
C GLU A 161 19.91 0.73 -8.45
N ALA A 162 18.79 0.82 -9.17
CA ALA A 162 18.11 2.09 -9.43
C ALA A 162 17.69 2.80 -8.14
N LEU A 163 17.11 2.07 -7.18
CA LEU A 163 16.70 2.63 -5.89
C LEU A 163 17.90 3.03 -5.03
N GLN A 164 18.98 2.26 -5.04
CA GLN A 164 20.19 2.56 -4.28
C GLN A 164 20.84 3.86 -4.77
N VAL A 165 20.97 4.04 -6.09
CA VAL A 165 21.50 5.29 -6.66
C VAL A 165 20.61 6.49 -6.28
N ALA A 166 19.28 6.33 -6.32
CA ALA A 166 18.37 7.38 -5.87
C ALA A 166 18.54 7.67 -4.37
N TRP A 167 18.70 6.65 -3.53
CA TRP A 167 18.93 6.84 -2.09
C TRP A 167 20.23 7.59 -1.80
N GLU A 168 21.32 7.26 -2.51
CA GLU A 168 22.63 7.90 -2.39
C GLU A 168 22.57 9.39 -2.77
N ARG A 169 21.81 9.74 -3.82
CA ARG A 169 21.59 11.14 -4.24
C ARG A 169 20.87 12.00 -3.20
N GLY A 170 20.06 11.39 -2.35
CA GLY A 170 19.38 12.07 -1.23
C GLY A 170 20.22 12.15 0.04
N ALA A 171 21.44 11.60 0.06
CA ALA A 171 22.31 11.61 1.23
C ALA A 171 23.12 12.90 1.32
N SER A 172 22.62 13.89 2.07
CA SER A 172 23.22 15.24 2.24
C SER A 172 24.62 15.29 2.92
N SER A 173 25.37 14.18 3.00
CA SER A 173 26.68 14.15 3.67
C SER A 173 27.64 13.03 3.22
N THR A 174 27.42 12.38 2.07
CA THR A 174 28.48 11.48 1.57
C THR A 174 29.53 12.29 0.82
N SER A 175 30.70 12.44 1.44
CA SER A 175 31.93 13.08 0.91
C SER A 175 32.45 12.50 -0.42
N ASN A 176 31.74 11.53 -1.00
CA ASN A 176 32.09 10.81 -2.22
C ASN A 176 31.13 11.10 -3.38
N SER A 177 30.17 12.03 -3.24
CA SER A 177 29.36 12.45 -4.37
C SER A 177 30.23 13.25 -5.34
N ASN A 178 30.52 12.68 -6.51
CA ASN A 178 31.19 13.36 -7.62
C ASN A 178 30.38 14.55 -8.20
N ASP A 179 29.21 14.84 -7.64
CA ASP A 179 28.29 15.89 -8.07
C ASP A 179 28.10 16.95 -6.96
N PRO A 180 28.81 18.09 -7.04
CA PRO A 180 28.78 19.11 -6.00
C PRO A 180 27.42 19.79 -5.86
N ALA A 181 26.58 19.77 -6.89
CA ALA A 181 25.27 20.42 -6.85
C ALA A 181 24.29 19.63 -5.97
N TRP A 182 24.31 18.30 -6.08
CA TRP A 182 23.52 17.42 -5.20
C TRP A 182 24.09 17.35 -3.79
N ALA A 183 25.41 17.47 -3.61
CA ALA A 183 26.04 17.53 -2.29
C ALA A 183 25.57 18.74 -1.46
N ALA A 184 25.35 19.88 -2.12
CA ALA A 184 24.84 21.10 -1.50
C ALA A 184 23.32 21.10 -1.32
N TYR A 185 22.61 20.11 -1.87
CA TYR A 185 21.15 20.05 -1.81
C TYR A 185 20.66 19.50 -0.46
N THR A 186 19.82 20.28 0.21
CA THR A 186 19.16 19.90 1.47
C THR A 186 17.77 19.39 1.17
N LEU A 187 17.49 18.13 1.55
CA LEU A 187 16.16 17.55 1.40
C LEU A 187 15.14 18.26 2.31
N THR A 188 13.95 18.51 1.77
CA THR A 188 12.77 18.86 2.57
C THR A 188 12.30 17.66 3.41
N ASP A 189 11.47 17.89 4.44
CA ASP A 189 10.94 16.78 5.26
C ASP A 189 10.12 15.78 4.41
N GLU A 190 9.38 16.27 3.42
CA GLU A 190 8.66 15.43 2.44
C GLU A 190 9.63 14.54 1.63
N GLU A 191 10.74 15.09 1.16
CA GLU A 191 11.77 14.34 0.44
C GLU A 191 12.53 13.37 1.35
N ARG A 192 12.71 13.70 2.63
CA ARG A 192 13.28 12.78 3.62
C ARG A 192 12.36 11.59 3.84
N LEU A 193 11.06 11.82 3.96
CA LEU A 193 10.06 10.75 4.05
C LEU A 193 10.00 9.90 2.76
N ARG A 194 10.15 10.52 1.58
CA ARG A 194 10.32 9.80 0.31
C ARG A 194 11.53 8.87 0.35
N ARG A 195 12.64 9.34 0.92
CA ARG A 195 13.88 8.56 1.07
C ARG A 195 13.73 7.41 2.07
N VAL A 196 12.92 7.57 3.13
CA VAL A 196 12.51 6.48 4.03
C VAL A 196 11.82 5.38 3.23
N ALA A 197 10.84 5.71 2.39
CA ALA A 197 10.15 4.72 1.56
C ALA A 197 11.12 3.97 0.62
N VAL A 198 12.09 4.66 0.02
CA VAL A 198 13.16 4.03 -0.78
C VAL A 198 13.99 3.07 0.07
N ALA A 199 14.38 3.46 1.29
CA ALA A 199 15.14 2.60 2.19
C ALA A 199 14.34 1.35 2.61
N CYS A 200 13.06 1.48 2.94
CA CYS A 200 12.20 0.33 3.21
C CYS A 200 12.17 -0.63 2.01
N LYS A 201 12.03 -0.10 0.79
CA LYS A 201 12.03 -0.93 -0.42
C LYS A 201 13.36 -1.63 -0.67
N LEU A 202 14.48 -0.96 -0.39
CA LEU A 202 15.81 -1.58 -0.44
C LEU A 202 15.95 -2.70 0.59
N GLY A 203 15.39 -2.53 1.79
CA GLY A 203 15.29 -3.58 2.80
C GLY A 203 14.53 -4.80 2.29
N GLU A 204 13.32 -4.60 1.73
CA GLU A 204 12.53 -5.69 1.14
C GLU A 204 13.27 -6.43 0.01
N LEU A 205 13.98 -5.70 -0.86
CA LEU A 205 14.76 -6.30 -1.94
C LEU A 205 15.99 -7.06 -1.42
N SER A 206 16.45 -6.76 -0.21
CA SER A 206 17.59 -7.42 0.44
C SER A 206 17.17 -8.66 1.24
N GLU A 207 15.90 -8.79 1.62
CA GLU A 207 15.35 -9.92 2.41
C GLU A 207 15.75 -11.28 1.84
N GLU A 208 15.75 -11.43 0.51
CA GLU A 208 16.00 -12.71 -0.16
C GLU A 208 17.48 -13.13 -0.12
N TRP A 209 18.42 -12.19 0.03
CA TRP A 209 19.85 -12.43 -0.19
C TRP A 209 20.73 -12.12 1.02
N ASN A 210 20.37 -11.12 1.82
CA ASN A 210 21.21 -10.63 2.90
C ASN A 210 20.40 -9.97 4.03
N GLN A 211 20.20 -10.71 5.12
CA GLN A 211 19.46 -10.23 6.29
C GLN A 211 20.15 -9.08 7.03
N ASP A 212 21.48 -8.96 6.93
CA ASP A 212 22.21 -7.86 7.58
C ASP A 212 22.06 -6.57 6.78
N GLU A 213 21.95 -6.68 5.45
CA GLU A 213 21.61 -5.54 4.59
C GLU A 213 20.16 -5.11 4.76
N GLU A 214 19.22 -6.05 4.87
CA GLU A 214 17.83 -5.75 5.22
C GLU A 214 17.75 -4.97 6.54
N GLU A 215 18.42 -5.45 7.59
CA GLU A 215 18.45 -4.77 8.90
C GLU A 215 19.00 -3.36 8.79
N LYS A 216 20.13 -3.17 8.09
CA LYS A 216 20.76 -1.86 7.91
C LYS A 216 19.81 -0.84 7.29
N TRP A 217 19.08 -1.23 6.24
CA TRP A 217 18.16 -0.33 5.55
C TRP A 217 16.97 0.04 6.44
N LEU A 218 16.38 -0.95 7.12
CA LEU A 218 15.22 -0.76 7.99
C LEU A 218 15.58 0.03 9.26
N GLN A 219 16.75 -0.19 9.84
CA GLN A 219 17.24 0.59 10.97
C GLN A 219 17.39 2.07 10.59
N TRP A 220 18.03 2.36 9.45
CA TRP A 220 18.15 3.74 8.97
C TRP A 220 16.78 4.40 8.76
N ALA A 221 15.83 3.67 8.16
CA ALA A 221 14.48 4.15 7.92
C ALA A 221 13.75 4.49 9.23
N VAL A 222 13.83 3.63 10.24
CA VAL A 222 13.26 3.87 11.58
C VAL A 222 13.90 5.08 12.25
N GLU A 223 15.23 5.15 12.28
CA GLU A 223 15.94 6.29 12.87
C GLU A 223 15.54 7.61 12.22
N GLU A 224 15.37 7.64 10.90
CA GLU A 224 15.01 8.84 10.17
C GLU A 224 13.55 9.25 10.42
N VAL A 225 12.62 8.31 10.48
CA VAL A 225 11.23 8.58 10.86
C VAL A 225 11.12 9.11 12.28
N LEU A 226 11.88 8.56 13.24
CA LEU A 226 11.86 9.04 14.62
C LEU A 226 12.43 10.47 14.73
N LYS A 227 13.43 10.84 13.93
CA LYS A 227 13.91 12.23 13.85
C LYS A 227 12.84 13.17 13.30
N LEU A 228 12.14 12.74 12.25
CA LEU A 228 11.08 13.52 11.59
C LEU A 228 9.85 13.68 12.50
N ALA A 229 9.51 12.66 13.28
CA ALA A 229 8.45 12.71 14.28
C ALA A 229 8.80 13.51 15.55
N GLY A 230 10.02 14.07 15.65
CA GLY A 230 10.48 14.81 16.83
C GLY A 230 10.85 13.95 18.04
N LEU A 231 10.87 12.62 17.90
CA LEU A 231 11.14 11.66 18.98
C LEU A 231 12.64 11.40 19.23
N GLY A 232 13.54 12.09 18.50
CA GLY A 232 14.99 11.88 18.56
C GLY A 232 15.85 13.13 18.82
N ALA A 233 15.27 14.28 19.15
CA ALA A 233 16.01 15.52 19.42
C ALA A 233 16.11 15.83 20.93
N PRO A 234 17.26 16.32 21.46
CA PRO A 234 17.30 16.92 22.79
C PRO A 234 16.35 18.13 22.85
N PRO A 235 15.80 18.47 24.04
CA PRO A 235 14.73 19.47 24.15
C PRO A 235 15.24 20.84 23.71
N ALA A 236 14.90 21.21 22.48
CA ALA A 236 15.00 22.59 22.01
C ALA A 236 13.69 23.31 22.38
N ALA A 237 13.85 24.58 22.77
CA ALA A 237 12.86 25.52 23.28
C ALA A 237 11.48 25.48 22.55
N PRO A 238 10.39 25.83 23.26
CA PRO A 238 9.03 25.55 22.82
C PRO A 238 8.71 26.35 21.55
N LYS A 239 8.50 25.64 20.45
CA LYS A 239 7.73 26.16 19.32
C LYS A 239 6.30 25.71 19.53
N SER A 240 5.47 26.64 19.97
CA SER A 240 4.01 26.53 19.89
C SER A 240 3.62 26.32 18.43
N ASP A 241 3.20 25.10 18.09
CA ASP A 241 2.13 24.76 17.13
C ASP A 241 2.19 23.27 16.85
N GLU A 242 1.75 22.51 17.86
CA GLU A 242 1.71 21.06 17.86
C GLU A 242 0.38 20.58 17.24
N THR A 243 0.13 20.83 15.95
CA THR A 243 -0.97 20.18 15.19
C THR A 243 -0.92 20.26 13.65
N SER A 244 0.23 20.50 12.99
CA SER A 244 0.23 20.70 11.52
C SER A 244 1.29 19.90 10.76
N ILE A 245 1.24 18.56 10.82
CA ILE A 245 1.95 17.68 9.86
C ILE A 245 0.96 16.97 8.90
N LEU A 246 -0.35 17.15 9.09
CA LEU A 246 -1.37 16.66 8.16
C LEU A 246 -2.24 17.84 7.70
N HIS A 247 -2.24 18.06 6.38
CA HIS A 247 -3.01 19.04 5.59
C HIS A 247 -2.41 20.44 5.37
N SER A 248 -1.44 20.50 4.45
CA SER A 248 -1.11 21.71 3.69
C SER A 248 -1.87 21.68 2.35
N ALA A 249 -3.15 22.06 2.35
CA ALA A 249 -4.04 21.88 1.19
C ALA A 249 -3.74 22.79 -0.03
N ASP A 250 -2.88 23.81 0.08
CA ASP A 250 -2.70 24.80 -0.99
C ASP A 250 -1.46 24.57 -1.89
N ASP A 251 -0.47 23.75 -1.50
CA ASP A 251 0.73 23.42 -2.33
C ASP A 251 0.68 21.99 -2.91
N ASP A 252 -0.23 21.16 -2.40
CA ASP A 252 -0.38 19.73 -2.72
C ASP A 252 -0.85 19.49 -4.17
N THR A 253 -1.53 20.47 -4.77
CA THR A 253 -2.10 20.31 -6.13
C THR A 253 -0.99 20.13 -7.17
N SER A 254 0.10 20.90 -7.11
CA SER A 254 1.17 20.83 -8.11
C SER A 254 2.02 19.56 -7.99
N LYS A 255 2.33 19.13 -6.75
CA LYS A 255 3.07 17.90 -6.43
C LYS A 255 2.25 16.65 -6.71
N SER A 256 0.98 16.63 -6.30
CA SER A 256 0.01 15.58 -6.64
C SER A 256 -0.13 15.43 -8.15
N ILE A 257 -0.11 16.54 -8.91
CA ILE A 257 -0.13 16.50 -10.38
C ILE A 257 1.16 15.86 -10.98
N VAL A 258 2.36 16.21 -10.51
CA VAL A 258 3.63 15.57 -10.95
C VAL A 258 3.64 14.06 -10.63
N LEU A 259 3.14 13.69 -9.45
CA LEU A 259 3.11 12.31 -8.96
C LEU A 259 1.91 11.50 -9.48
N ALA A 260 0.86 12.16 -9.95
CA ALA A 260 -0.26 11.51 -10.63
C ALA A 260 0.13 11.10 -12.07
N GLU A 261 1.05 11.83 -12.71
CA GLU A 261 1.59 11.46 -14.03
C GLU A 261 2.41 10.17 -13.97
N LEU A 262 3.25 10.09 -12.95
CA LEU A 262 4.06 8.93 -12.68
C LEU A 262 3.29 8.05 -11.71
N GLU A 263 2.41 7.15 -12.19
CA GLU A 263 1.62 6.24 -11.33
C GLU A 263 2.52 5.52 -10.30
N LEU A 264 2.72 6.15 -9.15
CA LEU A 264 3.71 5.70 -8.19
C LEU A 264 3.23 4.38 -7.59
N PRO A 265 4.15 3.49 -7.24
CA PRO A 265 3.78 2.29 -6.50
C PRO A 265 3.08 2.67 -5.19
N SER A 266 2.14 1.84 -4.74
CA SER A 266 1.41 2.08 -3.48
C SER A 266 2.34 2.32 -2.30
N TRP A 267 3.46 1.57 -2.24
CA TRP A 267 4.51 1.71 -1.23
C TRP A 267 5.20 3.07 -1.16
N MET A 268 5.03 3.91 -2.18
CA MET A 268 5.63 5.24 -2.23
C MET A 268 4.59 6.36 -2.12
N ARG A 269 3.30 6.07 -2.26
CA ARG A 269 2.25 7.09 -2.38
C ARG A 269 1.87 7.73 -1.05
N LYS A 270 1.93 6.97 0.05
CA LYS A 270 1.64 7.44 1.39
C LYS A 270 2.86 7.21 2.26
N VAL A 271 3.25 8.23 3.00
CA VAL A 271 4.30 8.07 3.98
C VAL A 271 3.64 7.57 5.25
N ASP A 272 3.76 6.28 5.49
CA ASP A 272 3.39 5.68 6.75
C ASP A 272 4.60 5.70 7.70
N LEU A 273 4.45 6.39 8.83
CA LEU A 273 5.45 6.43 9.90
C LEU A 273 5.55 5.08 10.63
N GLY A 274 4.50 4.25 10.58
CA GLY A 274 4.45 2.92 11.15
C GLY A 274 5.20 1.88 10.32
N ALA A 275 5.13 1.96 8.99
CA ALA A 275 5.67 0.95 8.08
C ALA A 275 7.14 0.56 8.33
N PRO A 276 8.10 1.49 8.52
CA PRO A 276 9.49 1.12 8.83
C PRO A 276 9.63 0.37 10.16
N LEU A 277 8.88 0.79 11.19
CA LEU A 277 8.86 0.16 12.51
C LEU A 277 8.26 -1.25 12.43
N ALA A 278 7.15 -1.40 11.70
CA ALA A 278 6.51 -2.67 11.43
C ALA A 278 7.45 -3.64 10.69
N ALA A 279 8.12 -3.17 9.64
CA ALA A 279 9.06 -3.96 8.85
C ALA A 279 10.27 -4.42 9.69
N LEU A 280 10.89 -3.51 10.46
CA LEU A 280 12.00 -3.86 11.35
C LEU A 280 11.54 -4.81 12.47
N GLY A 281 10.36 -4.59 13.03
CA GLY A 281 9.73 -5.48 14.00
C GLY A 281 9.51 -6.88 13.44
N ALA A 282 9.08 -6.99 12.18
CA ALA A 282 8.91 -8.26 11.48
C ALA A 282 10.25 -8.97 11.27
N LEU A 283 11.31 -8.24 10.90
CA LEU A 283 12.66 -8.80 10.79
C LEU A 283 13.14 -9.39 12.13
N TYR A 284 13.04 -8.62 13.22
CA TYR A 284 13.44 -9.10 14.55
C TYR A 284 12.57 -10.24 15.06
N ALA A 285 11.27 -10.24 14.74
CA ALA A 285 10.42 -11.38 14.98
C ALA A 285 10.97 -12.61 14.24
N ARG A 286 11.29 -12.52 12.94
CA ARG A 286 11.87 -13.65 12.18
C ARG A 286 13.19 -14.15 12.77
N LYS A 287 14.04 -13.26 13.28
CA LYS A 287 15.30 -13.60 13.98
C LYS A 287 15.08 -14.21 15.38
N GLY A 288 13.84 -14.27 15.86
CA GLY A 288 13.51 -14.77 17.20
C GLY A 288 13.83 -13.76 18.32
N GLN A 289 14.12 -12.51 17.97
CA GLN A 289 14.47 -11.43 18.88
C GLN A 289 13.20 -10.72 19.38
N VAL A 290 12.43 -11.43 20.21
CA VAL A 290 11.12 -10.97 20.72
C VAL A 290 11.23 -9.61 21.43
N GLU A 291 12.30 -9.41 22.21
CA GLU A 291 12.52 -8.19 23.00
C GLU A 291 12.74 -6.93 22.14
N TYR A 292 13.25 -7.07 20.90
CA TYR A 292 13.38 -5.95 19.97
C TYR A 292 12.13 -5.77 19.11
N ALA A 293 11.48 -6.86 18.70
CA ALA A 293 10.30 -6.81 17.84
C ALA A 293 9.07 -6.19 18.54
N MET A 294 8.84 -6.56 19.81
CA MET A 294 7.68 -6.11 20.57
C MET A 294 7.56 -4.59 20.71
N PRO A 295 8.60 -3.84 21.17
CA PRO A 295 8.51 -2.39 21.28
C PRO A 295 8.33 -1.70 19.91
N LEU A 296 8.89 -2.26 18.83
CA LEU A 296 8.69 -1.72 17.47
C LEU A 296 7.24 -1.85 17.02
N TYR A 297 6.60 -3.00 17.24
CA TYR A 297 5.17 -3.17 16.95
C TYR A 297 4.29 -2.27 17.79
N LEU A 298 4.58 -2.13 19.09
CA LEU A 298 3.83 -1.24 19.97
C LEU A 298 3.94 0.23 19.52
N GLN A 299 5.14 0.65 19.11
CA GLN A 299 5.36 2.00 18.60
C GLN A 299 4.67 2.22 17.25
N ALA A 300 4.69 1.25 16.34
CA ALA A 300 3.97 1.34 15.08
C ALA A 300 2.44 1.45 15.31
N ILE A 301 1.89 0.63 16.21
CA ILE A 301 0.46 0.68 16.58
C ILE A 301 0.08 2.04 17.16
N SER A 302 0.93 2.65 18.00
CA SER A 302 0.63 3.95 18.62
C SER A 302 0.64 5.12 17.61
N LEU A 303 1.44 5.02 16.55
CA LEU A 303 1.45 5.96 15.43
C LEU A 303 0.22 5.80 14.54
N LEU A 304 -0.18 4.55 14.25
CA LEU A 304 -1.34 4.23 13.41
C LEU A 304 -2.69 4.48 14.13
N LEU A 305 -2.75 4.31 15.45
CA LEU A 305 -3.95 4.51 16.26
C LEU A 305 -3.70 5.50 17.43
N PRO A 306 -3.56 6.80 17.15
CA PRO A 306 -3.39 7.78 18.21
C PRO A 306 -4.67 7.89 19.05
N PRO A 307 -4.58 7.91 20.40
CA PRO A 307 -5.77 7.91 21.26
C PRO A 307 -6.63 9.19 21.15
N LYS A 308 -6.05 10.28 20.61
CA LYS A 308 -6.70 11.59 20.47
C LYS A 308 -7.04 11.95 19.02
N ALA A 309 -6.79 11.05 18.06
CA ALA A 309 -7.09 11.33 16.66
C ALA A 309 -8.60 11.18 16.41
N GLU A 310 -9.27 12.27 16.03
CA GLU A 310 -10.71 12.27 15.72
C GLU A 310 -11.01 11.47 14.43
N THR A 311 -10.05 11.42 13.49
CA THR A 311 -10.23 10.74 12.21
C THR A 311 -8.98 9.94 11.85
N VAL A 312 -8.98 8.64 12.16
CA VAL A 312 -7.99 7.67 11.64
C VAL A 312 -8.54 6.98 10.40
N SER A 313 -7.70 6.85 9.37
CA SER A 313 -8.08 6.23 8.10
C SER A 313 -8.43 4.74 8.26
N VAL A 314 -9.16 4.17 7.30
CA VAL A 314 -9.49 2.74 7.31
C VAL A 314 -8.22 1.90 7.16
N GLU A 315 -7.29 2.36 6.33
CA GLU A 315 -6.02 1.68 6.05
C GLU A 315 -5.18 1.54 7.33
N ASP A 316 -4.95 2.64 8.04
CA ASP A 316 -4.15 2.64 9.28
C ASP A 316 -4.78 1.73 10.36
N ARG A 317 -6.11 1.67 10.42
CA ARG A 317 -6.84 0.77 11.33
C ARG A 317 -6.60 -0.69 10.96
N CYS A 318 -6.67 -1.03 9.68
CA CYS A 318 -6.42 -2.38 9.20
C CYS A 318 -4.97 -2.81 9.42
N GLU A 319 -4.01 -1.91 9.20
CA GLU A 319 -2.59 -2.17 9.45
C GLU A 319 -2.32 -2.33 10.95
N ALA A 320 -2.86 -1.45 11.80
CA ALA A 320 -2.73 -1.59 13.23
C ALA A 320 -3.32 -2.92 13.74
N ALA A 321 -4.48 -3.35 13.21
CA ALA A 321 -5.05 -4.66 13.54
C ALA A 321 -4.14 -5.81 13.12
N GLN A 322 -3.47 -5.71 11.97
CA GLN A 322 -2.47 -6.68 11.53
C GLN A 322 -1.30 -6.76 12.52
N LEU A 323 -0.77 -5.61 12.96
CA LEU A 323 0.32 -5.56 13.93
C LEU A 323 -0.08 -6.11 15.31
N MET A 324 -1.29 -5.83 15.77
CA MET A 324 -1.84 -6.41 17.00
C MET A 324 -1.92 -7.94 16.92
N ASN A 325 -2.34 -8.47 15.77
CA ASN A 325 -2.36 -9.91 15.54
C ASN A 325 -0.94 -10.51 15.51
N ASN A 326 0.01 -9.85 14.84
CA ASN A 326 1.41 -10.26 14.82
C ASN A 326 2.03 -10.22 16.23
N LEU A 327 1.65 -9.24 17.05
CA LEU A 327 2.07 -9.14 18.44
C LEU A 327 1.49 -10.28 19.30
N SER A 328 0.23 -10.66 19.09
CA SER A 328 -0.38 -11.84 19.71
C SER A 328 0.44 -13.11 19.42
N GLU A 329 0.81 -13.34 18.15
CA GLU A 329 1.65 -14.46 17.75
C GLU A 329 3.05 -14.39 18.37
N LEU A 330 3.65 -13.19 18.36
CA LEU A 330 4.98 -12.95 18.91
C LEU A 330 5.05 -13.28 20.40
N ILE A 331 4.02 -12.88 21.17
CA ILE A 331 3.90 -13.19 22.60
C ILE A 331 3.89 -14.70 22.84
N MET A 332 3.20 -15.45 21.98
CA MET A 332 3.08 -16.90 22.06
C MET A 332 4.36 -17.67 21.69
N ARG A 333 5.43 -17.00 21.26
CA ARG A 333 6.75 -17.63 21.06
C ARG A 333 7.48 -17.88 22.37
N ARG A 334 7.08 -17.18 23.44
CA ARG A 334 7.54 -17.46 24.80
C ARG A 334 6.93 -18.79 25.29
N PRO A 335 7.56 -19.49 26.25
CA PRO A 335 6.98 -20.70 26.82
C PRO A 335 5.53 -20.45 27.27
N PRO A 336 4.56 -21.30 26.88
CA PRO A 336 3.16 -21.03 27.11
C PRO A 336 2.84 -21.11 28.61
N SER A 337 2.40 -20.00 29.19
CA SER A 337 1.77 -19.91 30.50
C SER A 337 0.34 -19.36 30.37
N PRO A 338 -0.54 -19.53 31.38
CA PRO A 338 -1.87 -18.93 31.37
C PRO A 338 -1.81 -17.40 31.15
N GLU A 339 -0.84 -16.72 31.75
CA GLU A 339 -0.66 -15.26 31.62
C GLU A 339 -0.24 -14.88 30.20
N ILE A 340 0.70 -15.61 29.61
CA ILE A 340 1.15 -15.37 28.22
C ILE A 340 0.01 -15.61 27.23
N ARG A 341 -0.78 -16.66 27.43
CA ARG A 341 -1.97 -16.93 26.59
C ARG A 341 -3.00 -15.82 26.73
N HIS A 342 -3.28 -15.37 27.95
CA HIS A 342 -4.21 -14.27 28.18
C HIS A 342 -3.77 -12.97 27.52
N GLN A 343 -2.47 -12.62 27.62
CA GLN A 343 -1.92 -11.45 26.94
C GLN A 343 -2.01 -11.57 25.42
N ALA A 344 -1.66 -12.72 24.85
CA ALA A 344 -1.79 -12.95 23.41
C ALA A 344 -3.25 -12.85 22.95
N GLU A 345 -4.17 -13.43 23.71
CA GLU A 345 -5.59 -13.35 23.39
C GLU A 345 -6.12 -11.92 23.46
N ALA A 346 -5.71 -11.13 24.45
CA ALA A 346 -6.10 -9.73 24.56
C ALA A 346 -5.73 -8.93 23.29
N TRP A 347 -4.51 -9.10 22.78
CA TRP A 347 -4.09 -8.45 21.53
C TRP A 347 -4.85 -8.94 20.30
N ALA A 348 -5.11 -10.24 20.18
CA ALA A 348 -5.89 -10.77 19.06
C ALA A 348 -7.35 -10.31 19.10
N ARG A 349 -7.96 -10.19 20.29
CA ARG A 349 -9.30 -9.61 20.43
C ARG A 349 -9.32 -8.11 20.14
N GLN A 350 -8.27 -7.38 20.51
CA GLN A 350 -8.14 -5.97 20.15
C GLN A 350 -8.07 -5.79 18.63
N ALA A 351 -7.29 -6.63 17.93
CA ALA A 351 -7.25 -6.66 16.47
C ALA A 351 -8.65 -6.90 15.88
N LEU A 352 -9.38 -7.89 16.40
CA LEU A 352 -10.75 -8.18 15.96
C LEU A 352 -11.68 -6.97 16.15
N GLY A 353 -11.65 -6.33 17.32
CA GLY A 353 -12.49 -5.17 17.60
C GLY A 353 -12.20 -3.97 16.69
N VAL A 354 -10.94 -3.75 16.32
CA VAL A 354 -10.58 -2.71 15.33
C VAL A 354 -11.18 -3.03 13.95
N ILE A 355 -11.13 -4.29 13.52
CA ILE A 355 -11.68 -4.73 12.24
C ILE A 355 -13.21 -4.63 12.22
N GLU A 356 -13.89 -5.09 13.27
CA GLU A 356 -15.34 -5.00 13.42
C GLU A 356 -15.80 -3.53 13.36
N HIS A 357 -15.08 -2.63 14.03
CA HIS A 357 -15.38 -1.20 13.97
C HIS A 357 -15.25 -0.63 12.55
N VAL A 358 -14.25 -1.06 11.77
CA VAL A 358 -14.09 -0.67 10.36
C VAL A 358 -15.25 -1.19 9.49
N GLU A 359 -15.79 -2.38 9.78
CA GLU A 359 -16.95 -2.93 9.07
C GLU A 359 -18.21 -2.09 9.30
N GLU A 360 -18.39 -1.59 10.52
CA GLU A 360 -19.52 -0.73 10.91
C GLU A 360 -19.44 0.69 10.32
N MET A 361 -18.25 1.16 9.94
CA MET A 361 -18.09 2.49 9.37
C MET A 361 -18.86 2.62 8.06
N PRO A 362 -19.63 3.73 7.87
CA PRO A 362 -20.35 3.96 6.63
C PRO A 362 -19.35 4.07 5.48
N SER A 363 -19.59 3.33 4.40
CA SER A 363 -18.82 3.51 3.17
C SER A 363 -19.02 4.96 2.68
N PRO A 364 -17.96 5.69 2.30
CA PRO A 364 -18.10 7.05 1.80
C PRO A 364 -19.10 7.05 0.64
N ARG A 365 -20.05 8.00 0.66
CA ARG A 365 -21.06 8.12 -0.40
C ARG A 365 -20.36 8.14 -1.76
N LYS A 366 -20.85 7.30 -2.67
CA LYS A 366 -20.33 7.14 -4.04
C LYS A 366 -20.37 8.49 -4.77
N GLY A 367 -19.30 9.26 -4.69
CA GLY A 367 -19.14 10.47 -5.48
C GLY A 367 -19.03 10.10 -6.95
N TRP A 368 -19.61 10.91 -7.84
CA TRP A 368 -19.53 10.72 -9.30
C TRP A 368 -18.08 10.61 -9.82
N PHE A 369 -17.11 11.12 -9.05
CA PHE A 369 -15.68 11.13 -9.36
C PHE A 369 -14.81 10.21 -8.49
N SER A 370 -15.37 9.47 -7.52
CA SER A 370 -14.57 8.57 -6.67
C SER A 370 -14.39 7.23 -7.37
N SER A 371 -13.15 6.91 -7.76
CA SER A 371 -12.79 5.62 -8.34
C SER A 371 -13.16 4.49 -7.39
N ARG A 372 -13.85 3.48 -7.94
CA ARG A 372 -14.36 2.30 -7.23
C ARG A 372 -13.25 1.41 -6.64
N ASP A 373 -12.03 1.51 -7.16
CA ASP A 373 -10.89 0.68 -6.75
C ASP A 373 -10.36 1.04 -5.35
N ASP A 374 -10.17 2.32 -5.06
CA ASP A 374 -9.41 2.78 -3.88
C ASP A 374 -10.06 2.41 -2.53
N GLN A 375 -11.40 2.41 -2.47
CA GLN A 375 -12.13 2.02 -1.26
C GLN A 375 -12.18 0.51 -1.03
N THR A 376 -12.14 -0.27 -2.12
CA THR A 376 -12.21 -1.73 -2.04
C THR A 376 -10.87 -2.29 -1.58
N GLU A 377 -9.77 -1.69 -2.06
CA GLU A 377 -8.40 -2.05 -1.70
C GLU A 377 -8.10 -1.78 -0.21
N ASN A 378 -8.50 -0.61 0.32
CA ASN A 378 -8.26 -0.26 1.74
C ASN A 378 -8.97 -1.21 2.72
N ARG A 379 -10.14 -1.74 2.37
CA ARG A 379 -10.84 -2.75 3.20
C ARG A 379 -10.33 -4.16 2.96
N GLU A 380 -9.59 -4.41 1.89
CA GLU A 380 -9.09 -5.74 1.56
C GLU A 380 -8.12 -6.25 2.64
N VAL A 381 -7.24 -5.37 3.14
CA VAL A 381 -6.30 -5.69 4.22
C VAL A 381 -7.05 -6.17 5.47
N CYS A 382 -8.03 -5.40 5.98
CA CYS A 382 -8.85 -5.82 7.11
C CYS A 382 -9.53 -7.18 6.88
N ASN A 383 -10.07 -7.40 5.67
CA ASN A 383 -10.75 -8.64 5.33
C ASN A 383 -9.79 -9.85 5.35
N GLN A 384 -8.56 -9.69 4.87
CA GLN A 384 -7.53 -10.72 4.93
C GLN A 384 -7.07 -10.98 6.37
N VAL A 385 -6.80 -9.91 7.14
CA VAL A 385 -6.38 -9.98 8.54
C VAL A 385 -7.46 -10.63 9.41
N LEU A 386 -8.75 -10.39 9.14
CA LEU A 386 -9.86 -11.00 9.89
C LEU A 386 -9.79 -12.54 9.87
N GLY A 387 -9.55 -13.14 8.71
CA GLY A 387 -9.44 -14.59 8.59
C GLY A 387 -8.31 -15.17 9.44
N VAL A 388 -7.19 -14.45 9.49
CA VAL A 388 -6.00 -14.79 10.29
C VAL A 388 -6.26 -14.60 11.79
N VAL A 389 -6.85 -13.47 12.21
CA VAL A 389 -7.18 -13.18 13.60
C VAL A 389 -8.12 -14.24 14.17
N LEU A 390 -9.16 -14.62 13.41
CA LEU A 390 -10.09 -15.68 13.79
C LEU A 390 -9.37 -17.03 13.96
N PHE A 391 -8.42 -17.35 13.09
CA PHE A 391 -7.61 -18.57 13.23
C PHE A 391 -6.77 -18.55 14.51
N ASN A 392 -6.07 -17.43 14.77
CA ASN A 392 -5.21 -17.29 15.94
C ASN A 392 -6.00 -17.33 17.25
N LEU A 393 -7.18 -16.69 17.30
CA LEU A 393 -8.10 -16.84 18.41
C LEU A 393 -8.55 -18.29 18.58
N GLY A 394 -8.86 -19.00 17.49
CA GLY A 394 -9.21 -20.42 17.53
C GLY A 394 -8.10 -21.29 18.14
N MET A 395 -6.84 -21.02 17.77
CA MET A 395 -5.66 -21.68 18.34
C MET A 395 -5.54 -21.44 19.84
N LEU A 396 -5.74 -20.20 20.30
CA LEU A 396 -5.69 -19.86 21.73
C LEU A 396 -6.80 -20.57 22.51
N ARG A 397 -8.03 -20.61 21.99
CA ARG A 397 -9.15 -21.37 22.60
C ARG A 397 -8.89 -22.86 22.64
N GLU A 398 -8.29 -23.43 21.59
CA GLU A 398 -7.92 -24.85 21.56
C GLU A 398 -6.88 -25.16 22.65
N MET A 399 -5.92 -24.26 22.89
CA MET A 399 -4.92 -24.40 23.96
C MET A 399 -5.53 -24.31 25.36
N ASP A 400 -6.62 -23.57 25.53
CA ASP A 400 -7.40 -23.49 26.77
C ASP A 400 -8.44 -24.61 26.91
N LEU A 401 -8.40 -25.61 26.03
CA LEU A 401 -9.33 -26.75 25.98
C LEU A 401 -10.80 -26.38 25.71
N ASP A 402 -11.06 -25.14 25.31
CA ASP A 402 -12.37 -24.68 24.84
C ASP A 402 -12.57 -25.07 23.37
N LYS A 403 -12.81 -26.37 23.16
CA LYS A 403 -12.97 -26.98 21.84
C LYS A 403 -14.17 -26.42 21.06
N GLU A 404 -15.23 -26.01 21.76
CA GLU A 404 -16.43 -25.47 21.12
C GLU A 404 -16.17 -24.08 20.54
N ALA A 405 -15.59 -23.18 21.33
CA ALA A 405 -15.22 -21.85 20.84
C ALA A 405 -14.15 -21.95 19.74
N ALA A 406 -13.15 -22.83 19.92
CA ALA A 406 -12.12 -23.05 18.91
C ALA A 406 -12.70 -23.52 17.57
N ARG A 407 -13.64 -24.48 17.59
CA ARG A 407 -14.34 -24.97 16.39
C ARG A 407 -15.06 -23.82 15.69
N SER A 408 -15.85 -23.03 16.41
CA SER A 408 -16.58 -21.89 15.83
C SER A 408 -15.64 -20.88 15.18
N LEU A 409 -14.52 -20.57 15.83
CA LEU A 409 -13.52 -19.62 15.32
C LEU A 409 -12.83 -20.14 14.06
N TYR A 410 -12.47 -21.42 14.00
CA TYR A 410 -11.89 -22.01 12.79
C TYR A 410 -12.87 -22.09 11.63
N GLU A 411 -14.16 -22.35 11.87
CA GLU A 411 -15.19 -22.31 10.83
C GLU A 411 -15.34 -20.90 10.24
N LYS A 412 -15.43 -19.88 11.11
CA LYS A 412 -15.46 -18.47 10.69
C LYS A 412 -14.20 -18.08 9.92
N SER A 413 -13.03 -18.49 10.41
CA SER A 413 -11.75 -18.27 9.74
C SER A 413 -11.72 -18.90 8.34
N ALA A 414 -12.13 -20.16 8.21
CA ALA A 414 -12.17 -20.84 6.91
C ALA A 414 -13.11 -20.14 5.93
N ALA A 415 -14.29 -19.74 6.38
CA ALA A 415 -15.26 -19.02 5.56
C ALA A 415 -14.73 -17.66 5.11
N GLN A 416 -14.12 -16.90 6.03
CA GLN A 416 -13.53 -15.60 5.72
C GLN A 416 -12.35 -15.73 4.75
N CYS A 417 -11.42 -16.65 5.02
CA CYS A 417 -10.28 -16.92 4.13
C CYS A 417 -10.75 -17.35 2.74
N GLN A 418 -11.83 -18.13 2.64
CA GLN A 418 -12.42 -18.52 1.36
C GLN A 418 -13.01 -17.32 0.62
N LYS A 419 -13.72 -16.42 1.33
CA LYS A 419 -14.31 -15.20 0.77
C LYS A 419 -13.26 -14.28 0.16
N VAL A 420 -12.09 -14.16 0.78
CA VAL A 420 -10.99 -13.29 0.32
C VAL A 420 -9.96 -14.01 -0.58
N GLY A 421 -10.19 -15.29 -0.91
CA GLY A 421 -9.28 -16.05 -1.78
C GLY A 421 -7.97 -16.53 -1.12
N LEU A 422 -7.84 -16.45 0.21
CA LEU A 422 -6.66 -16.88 0.97
C LEU A 422 -6.63 -18.42 1.15
N ARG A 423 -6.20 -19.14 0.11
CA ARG A 423 -6.25 -20.61 0.03
C ARG A 423 -5.54 -21.32 1.18
N GLU A 424 -4.37 -20.83 1.57
CA GLU A 424 -3.58 -21.43 2.65
C GLU A 424 -4.33 -21.31 3.99
N GLY A 425 -4.97 -20.16 4.27
CA GLY A 425 -5.80 -19.98 5.47
C GLY A 425 -6.98 -20.96 5.52
N VAL A 426 -7.64 -21.21 4.39
CA VAL A 426 -8.70 -22.24 4.28
C VAL A 426 -8.16 -23.62 4.61
N MET A 427 -6.99 -23.98 4.07
CA MET A 427 -6.35 -25.27 4.32
C MET A 427 -5.99 -25.44 5.79
N GLN A 428 -5.36 -24.44 6.41
CA GLN A 428 -4.95 -24.47 7.81
C GLN A 428 -6.15 -24.59 8.75
N ALA A 429 -7.20 -23.79 8.54
CA ALA A 429 -8.43 -23.86 9.32
C ALA A 429 -9.09 -25.25 9.20
N ARG A 430 -9.14 -25.85 8.01
CA ARG A 430 -9.67 -27.21 7.80
C ARG A 430 -8.82 -28.29 8.45
N VAL A 431 -7.50 -28.13 8.51
CA VAL A 431 -6.61 -29.03 9.26
C VAL A 431 -6.92 -28.95 10.75
N ALA A 432 -7.05 -27.74 11.30
CA ALA A 432 -7.38 -27.53 12.71
C ALA A 432 -8.76 -28.10 13.09
N LEU A 433 -9.78 -27.92 12.24
CA LEU A 433 -11.11 -28.51 12.43
C LEU A 433 -11.08 -30.05 12.50
N ARG A 434 -10.30 -30.70 11.60
CA ARG A 434 -10.10 -32.15 11.63
C ARG A 434 -9.39 -32.62 12.90
N ARG A 435 -8.42 -31.84 13.39
CA ARG A 435 -7.67 -32.12 14.63
C ARG A 435 -8.59 -32.09 15.87
N ILE A 436 -9.44 -31.07 15.98
CA ILE A 436 -10.42 -30.97 17.06
C ILE A 436 -11.48 -32.07 16.96
N GLY A 437 -11.97 -32.39 15.75
CA GLY A 437 -12.97 -33.45 15.54
C GLY A 437 -12.49 -34.83 16.02
N ARG A 438 -11.28 -35.24 15.64
CA ARG A 438 -10.69 -36.53 16.05
C ARG A 438 -10.48 -36.65 17.56
N SER A 439 -10.24 -35.52 18.23
CA SER A 439 -10.00 -35.47 19.69
C SER A 439 -11.30 -35.45 20.51
N GLY A 440 -12.47 -35.49 19.87
CA GLY A 440 -13.78 -35.57 20.52
C GLY A 440 -14.37 -36.99 20.53
N ASP A 441 -13.87 -37.88 19.67
CA ASP A 441 -14.43 -39.23 19.47
C ASP A 441 -13.75 -40.33 20.30
N THR A 442 -12.75 -39.99 21.13
CA THR A 442 -12.24 -40.92 22.14
C THR A 442 -13.10 -40.80 23.39
N PRO A 443 -13.99 -41.77 23.70
CA PRO A 443 -14.63 -41.80 25.00
C PRO A 443 -13.53 -41.85 26.06
N ASN A 444 -13.63 -40.99 27.07
CA ASN A 444 -12.88 -41.14 28.31
C ASN A 444 -13.22 -42.53 28.86
N VAL A 445 -12.34 -43.50 28.63
CA VAL A 445 -12.35 -44.74 29.37
C VAL A 445 -11.68 -44.41 30.71
N PRO A 446 -12.40 -44.54 31.83
CA PRO A 446 -11.92 -44.19 33.16
C PRO A 446 -10.71 -45.01 33.61
#